data_AF-A0A965FWH8-F1
#
_entry.id   AF-A0A965FWH8-F1
#
_cell.length_a   1.000
_cell.length_b   1.000
_cell.length_c   1.000
_cell.angle_alpha   90.00
_cell.angle_beta   90.00
_cell.angle_gamma   90.00
#
_symmetry.space_group_name_H-M   'P 1'
#
loop_
_entity.id
_entity.type
_entity.pdbx_description
1 polymer ?
#
loop_
_entity_poly.entity_id
_entity_poly.type
_entity_poly.pdbx_seq_one_letter_code
_entity_poly.pdbx_strand_id
1 'polypeptide(L)' 'RDRYAEAYRRQNRAFLDFVNTGIFPESGADCWDGYCASFVAQAGVKALQSGVKTPVNMMNKPEFYK' A
#
# COMPACT_ATOMS: atom_id res chain seq x y z
N ARG A 1 -5.64 -23.84 3.37
CA ARG A 1 -5.11 -22.62 4.02
C ARG A 1 -5.70 -21.45 3.23
N ASP A 2 -6.89 -20.98 3.62
CA ASP A 2 -7.73 -20.06 2.82
C ASP A 2 -7.87 -18.66 3.38
N ARG A 3 -7.06 -18.30 4.39
CA ARG A 3 -7.26 -17.07 5.18
C ARG A 3 -7.44 -15.79 4.34
N TYR A 4 -6.78 -15.70 3.18
CA TYR A 4 -6.86 -14.55 2.28
C TYR A 4 -7.20 -14.92 0.82
N ALA A 5 -7.62 -16.16 0.57
CA ALA A 5 -7.86 -16.64 -0.80
C ALA A 5 -8.92 -15.78 -1.52
N GLU A 6 -9.94 -15.34 -0.79
CA GLU A 6 -10.99 -14.50 -1.33
C GLU A 6 -10.52 -13.07 -1.64
N ALA A 7 -9.69 -12.49 -0.77
CA ALA A 7 -9.10 -11.17 -0.98
C ALA A 7 -8.26 -11.12 -2.26
N TYR A 8 -7.41 -12.14 -2.50
CA TYR A 8 -6.62 -12.22 -3.73
C TYR A 8 -7.48 -12.34 -4.98
N ARG A 9 -8.59 -13.11 -4.93
CA ARG A 9 -9.52 -13.21 -6.07
C ARG A 9 -10.20 -11.86 -6.37
N ARG A 10 -10.63 -11.14 -5.32
CA ARG A 10 -11.24 -9.81 -5.46
C ARG A 10 -10.24 -8.80 -6.03
N GLN A 11 -9.00 -8.79 -5.52
CA GLN A 11 -7.93 -7.92 -6.02
C GLN A 11 -7.63 -8.18 -7.50
N ASN A 12 -7.44 -9.44 -7.89
CA ASN A 12 -7.14 -9.80 -9.28
C ASN A 12 -8.29 -9.42 -10.23
N ARG A 13 -9.54 -9.62 -9.79
CA ARG A 13 -10.71 -9.21 -10.58
C ARG A 13 -10.73 -7.69 -10.78
N ALA A 14 -10.59 -6.92 -9.70
CA ALA A 14 -10.56 -5.45 -9.77
C ALA A 14 -9.42 -4.93 -10.66
N PHE A 15 -8.26 -5.58 -10.64
CA PHE A 15 -7.15 -5.24 -11.52
C PHE A 15 -7.48 -5.48 -13.00
N LEU A 16 -8.08 -6.64 -13.34
CA LEU A 16 -8.49 -6.91 -14.72
C LEU A 16 -9.57 -5.93 -15.19
N ASP A 17 -10.53 -5.60 -14.33
CA ASP A 17 -11.58 -4.62 -14.63
C ASP A 17 -10.97 -3.22 -14.89
N PHE A 18 -9.99 -2.81 -14.09
CA PHE A 18 -9.24 -1.56 -14.32
C PHE A 18 -8.52 -1.56 -15.67
N VAL A 19 -7.78 -2.63 -16.00
CA VAL A 19 -7.08 -2.73 -17.28
C VAL A 19 -8.03 -2.61 -18.48
N ASN A 20 -9.24 -3.17 -18.37
CA ASN A 20 -10.23 -3.14 -19.44
C ASN A 20 -10.99 -1.81 -19.55
N THR A 21 -11.19 -1.10 -18.44
CA THR A 21 -12.06 0.09 -18.38
C THR A 21 -11.31 1.40 -18.24
N GLY A 22 -10.05 1.36 -17.81
CA GLY A 22 -9.28 2.54 -17.40
C GLY A 22 -9.73 3.17 -16.09
N ILE A 23 -10.73 2.61 -15.40
CA ILE A 23 -11.26 3.14 -14.14
C ILE A 23 -10.50 2.50 -12.97
N PHE A 24 -9.75 3.31 -12.23
CA PHE A 24 -9.00 2.83 -11.08
C PHE A 24 -9.97 2.34 -9.98
N PRO A 25 -9.73 1.16 -9.37
CA PRO A 25 -10.67 0.60 -8.40
C PRO A 25 -10.59 1.35 -7.07
N GLU A 26 -11.74 1.67 -6.47
CA GLU A 26 -11.83 2.41 -5.20
C GLU A 26 -11.06 1.73 -4.05
N SER A 27 -10.98 0.40 -4.06
CA SER A 27 -10.22 -0.39 -3.08
C SER A 27 -8.79 -0.72 -3.51
N GLY A 28 -8.34 -0.19 -4.65
CA GLY A 28 -6.99 -0.39 -5.17
C GLY A 28 -5.97 0.41 -4.37
N ALA A 29 -4.84 -0.24 -4.07
CA ALA A 29 -3.66 0.46 -3.58
C ALA A 29 -2.82 0.96 -4.77
N ASP A 30 -2.33 2.18 -4.69
CA ASP A 30 -1.51 2.80 -5.74
C ASP A 30 -0.02 2.86 -5.35
N CYS A 31 0.78 3.56 -6.17
CA CYS A 31 2.20 3.75 -5.89
C CYS A 31 2.47 4.57 -4.62
N TRP A 32 1.57 5.48 -4.25
CA TRP A 32 1.69 6.28 -3.04
C TRP A 32 1.49 5.42 -1.78
N ASP A 33 0.55 4.48 -1.82
CA ASP A 33 0.38 3.51 -0.73
C ASP A 33 1.64 2.64 -0.55
N GLY A 34 2.25 2.22 -1.67
CA GLY A 34 3.54 1.51 -1.67
C GLY A 34 4.68 2.34 -1.08
N TYR A 35 4.77 3.62 -1.44
CA TYR A 35 5.72 4.57 -0.85
C TYR A 35 5.52 4.68 0.67
N CYS A 36 4.28 4.90 1.13
CA CYS A 36 3.95 4.98 2.55
C CYS A 36 4.35 3.70 3.30
N ALA A 37 3.97 2.53 2.77
CA ALA A 37 4.30 1.25 3.36
C ALA A 37 5.82 1.04 3.49
N SER A 38 6.60 1.47 2.49
CA SER A 38 8.06 1.37 2.53
C SER A 38 8.68 2.21 3.65
N PHE A 39 8.21 3.45 3.86
CA PHE A 39 8.71 4.34 4.92
C PHE A 39 8.34 3.85 6.31
N VAL A 40 7.12 3.32 6.48
CA VAL A 40 6.69 2.67 7.71
C VAL A 40 7.56 1.44 7.99
N ALA A 41 7.81 0.58 7.00
CA ALA A 41 8.65 -0.60 7.15
C ALA A 41 10.09 -0.23 7.56
N GLN A 42 10.68 0.78 6.92
CA GLN A 42 12.02 1.28 7.27
C GLN A 42 12.10 1.80 8.71
N ALA A 43 11.12 2.60 9.14
CA ALA A 43 11.06 3.09 10.51
C ALA A 43 10.86 1.93 11.52
N GLY A 44 10.06 0.93 11.16
CA GLY A 44 9.86 -0.28 11.95
C GLY A 44 11.14 -1.07 12.16
N VAL A 45 11.93 -1.27 11.10
CA VAL A 45 13.24 -1.94 11.19
C VAL A 45 14.20 -1.15 12.09
N LYS A 46 14.26 0.18 11.95
CA LYS A 46 15.07 1.05 12.81
C LYS A 46 14.64 0.98 14.28
N ALA A 47 13.33 0.99 14.55
CA ALA A 47 12.79 0.88 15.89
C ALA A 47 13.11 -0.49 16.51
N LEU A 48 13.00 -1.57 15.73
CA LEU A 48 13.33 -2.93 16.17
C LEU A 48 14.81 -3.05 16.56
N GLN A 49 15.71 -2.46 15.77
CA GLN A 49 17.16 -2.52 16.01
C GLN A 49 17.59 -1.64 17.19
N SER A 50 16.99 -0.46 17.34
CA SER A 50 17.37 0.51 18.39
C SER A 50 16.65 0.31 19.71
N GLY A 51 15.49 -0.37 19.71
CA GLY A 51 14.60 -0.44 20.87
C GLY A 51 13.91 0.89 21.21
N VAL A 52 13.98 1.89 20.34
CA VAL A 52 13.48 3.24 20.57
C VAL A 52 12.34 3.57 19.62
N LYS A 53 11.34 4.33 20.11
CA LYS A 53 10.27 4.89 19.29
C LYS A 53 10.87 5.74 18.17
N THR A 54 10.67 5.30 16.92
CA THR A 54 11.20 5.96 15.72
C THR A 54 10.08 6.64 14.94
N PRO A 55 10.20 7.92 14.56
CA PRO A 55 9.19 8.59 13.74
C PRO A 55 9.19 8.08 12.29
N VAL A 56 8.02 8.08 11.67
CA VAL A 56 7.85 7.86 10.23
C VAL A 56 7.80 9.22 9.55
N ASN A 57 8.84 9.60 8.83
CA ASN A 57 8.93 10.89 8.15
C ASN A 57 8.72 10.70 6.65
N MET A 58 7.66 11.29 6.10
CA MET A 58 7.28 11.20 4.69
C MET A 58 7.04 12.59 4.11
N MET A 59 7.17 12.74 2.80
CA MET A 59 6.71 13.95 2.12
C MET A 59 5.17 14.04 2.14
N ASN A 60 4.63 15.24 1.87
CA ASN A 60 3.19 15.42 1.69
C ASN A 60 2.71 14.63 0.46
N LYS A 61 1.51 14.06 0.55
CA LYS A 61 0.88 13.33 -0.57
C LYS A 61 0.73 14.25 -1.79
N PRO A 62 1.37 13.93 -2.94
CA PRO A 62 1.20 14.69 -4.16
C PRO A 62 -0.26 14.70 -4.63
N GLU A 63 -0.71 15.81 -5.24
CA GLU A 63 -2.07 15.93 -5.79
C GLU A 63 -2.39 14.84 -6.82
N PHE A 64 -1.39 14.33 -7.54
CA PHE A 64 -1.57 13.26 -8.52
C PHE A 64 -2.21 11.98 -7.94
N TYR A 65 -1.99 11.70 -6.66
CA TYR A 65 -2.51 10.50 -6.00
C TYR A 65 -3.78 10.76 -5.18
N LYS A 66 -4.32 11.98 -5.21
CA LYS A 66 -5.53 12.32 -4.44
C LYS A 66 -6.82 11.97 -5.18
#